data_AF-A0A6V8P427-F1
#
_entry.id   AF-A0A6V8P427-F1
#
_cell.length_a   1.000
_cell.length_b   1.000
_cell.length_c   1.000
_cell.angle_alpha   90.00
_cell.angle_beta   90.00
_cell.angle_gamma   90.00
#
_symmetry.space_group_name_H-M   'P 1'
#
loop_
_entity.id
_entity.type
_entity.pdbx_description
1 polymer ?
#
loop_
_entity_poly.entity_id
_entity_poly.type
_entity_poly.pdbx_seq_one_letter_code
_entity_poly.pdbx_strand_id
1 'polypeptide(L)'
;ADLSQLPEGALVRVAGIKVVQHTPPTRSGQRVIFLTLEDAQGLIDMAVFESVQKDYARTIFEGWLLFMEGRIAKRGKASLVVSRAWNLLEMAEEELSLPKGERISPSLAQRWYHGGWR
;
A
#
# COMPACT_ATOMS: atom_id res chain seq x y z
N ALA A 1 4.71 -10.68 -5.95
CA ALA A 1 5.23 -10.68 -7.34
C ALA A 1 6.40 -9.71 -7.40
N ASP A 2 7.43 -10.00 -8.21
CA ASP A 2 8.54 -9.05 -8.39
C ASP A 2 8.04 -7.82 -9.16
N LEU A 3 7.92 -6.69 -8.47
CA LEU A 3 7.43 -5.43 -9.04
C LEU A 3 8.34 -4.88 -10.15
N SER A 4 9.62 -5.22 -10.13
CA SER A 4 10.59 -4.74 -11.13
C SER A 4 10.33 -5.31 -12.53
N GLN A 5 9.62 -6.44 -12.63
CA GLN A 5 9.28 -7.09 -13.90
C GLN A 5 8.00 -6.54 -14.53
N LEU A 6 7.22 -5.75 -13.80
CA LEU A 6 5.96 -5.21 -14.29
C LEU A 6 6.19 -4.06 -15.28
N PRO A 7 5.32 -3.90 -16.29
CA PRO A 7 5.43 -2.79 -17.23
C PRO A 7 5.15 -1.46 -16.52
N GLU A 8 5.79 -0.40 -17.01
CA GLU A 8 5.47 0.97 -16.58
C GLU A 8 3.98 1.25 -16.78
N GLY A 9 3.37 1.96 -15.83
CA GLY A 9 1.94 2.23 -15.81
C GLY A 9 1.08 1.08 -15.33
N ALA A 10 1.59 -0.13 -15.08
CA ALA A 10 0.81 -1.23 -14.49
C ALA A 10 0.18 -0.79 -13.15
N LEU A 11 -1.11 -1.02 -12.99
CA LEU A 11 -1.81 -0.79 -11.73
C LEU A 11 -1.49 -1.95 -10.78
N VAL A 12 -0.98 -1.63 -9.60
CA VAL A 12 -0.60 -2.60 -8.58
C VAL A 12 -1.18 -2.20 -7.24
N ARG A 13 -1.36 -3.21 -6.37
CA ARG A 13 -1.64 -3.02 -4.95
C ARG A 13 -0.56 -3.71 -4.17
N VAL A 14 -0.05 -3.02 -3.15
CA VAL A 14 1.02 -3.51 -2.29
C VAL A 14 0.65 -3.26 -0.84
N ALA A 15 1.14 -4.12 0.05
CA ALA A 15 1.00 -3.99 1.49
C ALA A 15 2.40 -4.01 2.10
N GLY A 16 2.65 -3.17 3.10
CA GLY A 16 3.95 -3.18 3.77
C GLY A 16 4.02 -2.23 4.96
N ILE A 17 5.14 -2.30 5.67
CA ILE A 17 5.44 -1.43 6.80
C ILE A 17 6.11 -0.16 6.28
N LYS A 18 5.61 1.01 6.69
CA LYS A 18 6.24 2.29 6.41
C LYS A 18 7.56 2.39 7.16
N VAL A 19 8.66 2.46 6.41
CA VAL A 19 10.03 2.54 6.97
C VAL A 19 10.69 3.89 6.71
N VAL A 20 10.25 4.63 5.69
CA VAL A 20 10.73 5.98 5.38
C VAL A 20 9.56 6.87 4.98
N GLN A 21 9.55 8.12 5.45
CA GLN A 21 8.57 9.13 5.06
C GLN A 21 9.23 10.52 5.08
N HIS A 22 9.13 11.28 3.99
CA HIS A 22 9.57 12.67 3.98
C HIS A 22 8.81 13.52 2.95
N THR A 23 8.78 14.83 3.21
CA THR A 23 8.10 15.82 2.37
C THR A 23 9.07 16.94 2.00
N PRO A 24 9.94 16.74 1.00
CA PRO A 24 10.92 17.74 0.63
C PRO A 24 10.21 19.00 0.10
N PRO A 25 10.71 20.20 0.41
CA PRO A 25 10.16 21.42 -0.15
C PRO A 25 10.37 21.44 -1.66
N THR A 26 9.34 21.83 -2.41
CA THR A 26 9.41 22.00 -3.86
C THR A 26 9.35 23.49 -4.21
N ARG A 27 10.03 23.89 -5.29
CA ARG A 27 9.98 25.27 -5.79
C ARG A 27 8.58 25.68 -6.27
N SER A 28 7.77 24.71 -6.69
CA SER A 28 6.40 24.90 -7.14
C SER A 28 5.39 25.07 -5.99
N GLY A 29 5.78 24.84 -4.74
CA GLY A 29 4.86 24.80 -3.59
C GLY A 29 4.02 23.52 -3.49
N GLN A 30 3.79 22.83 -4.61
CA GLN A 30 3.14 21.51 -4.64
C GLN A 30 3.96 20.48 -3.87
N ARG A 31 3.43 20.01 -2.73
CA ARG A 31 4.12 19.03 -1.89
C ARG A 31 4.01 17.64 -2.51
N VAL A 32 5.10 16.88 -2.44
CA VAL A 32 5.11 15.45 -2.73
C VAL A 32 5.53 14.74 -1.45
N ILE A 33 4.76 13.72 -1.06
CA ILE A 33 5.19 12.79 0.00
C ILE A 33 5.96 11.68 -0.68
N PHE A 34 7.21 11.49 -0.25
CA PHE A 34 7.98 10.29 -0.57
C PHE A 34 7.88 9.32 0.60
N LEU A 35 7.61 8.07 0.27
CA LEU A 35 7.32 6.99 1.21
C LEU A 35 8.05 5.73 0.74
N THR A 36 8.62 4.97 1.66
CA THR A 36 9.11 3.61 1.38
C THR A 36 8.36 2.63 2.26
N LEU A 37 7.77 1.60 1.63
CA LEU A 37 7.24 0.43 2.32
C LEU A 37 8.23 -0.73 2.26
N GLU A 38 8.27 -1.54 3.31
CA GLU A 38 8.97 -2.81 3.35
C GLU A 38 7.97 -3.97 3.43
N ASP A 39 8.14 -4.97 2.57
CA ASP A 39 7.44 -6.25 2.61
C ASP A 39 8.44 -7.43 2.52
N ALA A 40 7.95 -8.67 2.47
CA ALA A 40 8.80 -9.85 2.40
C ALA A 40 9.66 -9.96 1.11
N GLN A 41 9.41 -9.11 0.10
CA GLN A 41 10.18 -9.02 -1.14
C GLN A 41 11.15 -7.82 -1.14
N GLY A 42 11.06 -6.93 -0.16
CA GLY A 42 12.00 -5.84 0.05
C GLY A 42 11.34 -4.45 0.07
N LEU A 43 12.10 -3.45 -0.37
CA LEU A 43 11.70 -2.04 -0.32
C LEU A 43 10.94 -1.60 -1.58
N ILE A 44 9.90 -0.82 -1.37
CA ILE A 44 9.03 -0.26 -2.41
C ILE A 44 8.95 1.25 -2.21
N ASP A 45 9.54 2.00 -3.12
CA ASP A 45 9.52 3.46 -3.07
C ASP A 45 8.23 4.01 -3.71
N MET A 46 7.73 5.12 -3.18
CA MET A 46 6.44 5.67 -3.59
C MET A 46 6.45 7.19 -3.57
N ALA A 47 5.71 7.77 -4.52
CA ALA A 47 5.41 9.19 -4.56
C ALA A 47 3.90 9.41 -4.46
N VAL A 48 3.50 10.29 -3.53
CA VAL A 48 2.11 10.72 -3.34
C VAL A 48 2.01 12.21 -3.69
N PHE A 49 1.33 12.49 -4.80
CA PHE A 49 1.12 13.86 -5.27
C PHE A 49 -0.03 14.54 -4.52
N GLU A 50 -0.03 15.87 -4.57
CA GLU A 50 -0.98 16.74 -3.86
C GLU A 50 -2.45 16.36 -4.08
N SER A 51 -2.82 15.93 -5.29
CA SER A 51 -4.19 15.50 -5.58
C SER A 51 -4.66 14.33 -4.72
N VAL A 52 -3.76 13.40 -4.40
CA VAL A 52 -4.03 12.20 -3.60
C VAL A 52 -3.90 12.50 -2.11
N GLN A 53 -3.04 13.45 -1.74
CA GLN A 53 -2.88 13.87 -0.35
C GLN A 53 -4.18 14.41 0.26
N LYS A 54 -5.04 15.05 -0.53
CA LYS A 54 -6.34 15.58 -0.06
C LYS A 54 -7.19 14.52 0.63
N ASP A 55 -7.15 13.29 0.13
CA ASP A 55 -7.96 12.20 0.63
C ASP A 55 -7.19 11.29 1.60
N TYR A 56 -5.87 11.14 1.40
CA TYR A 56 -5.10 10.09 2.05
C TYR A 56 -3.92 10.57 2.91
N ALA A 57 -3.66 11.88 3.03
CA ALA A 57 -2.52 12.38 3.78
C ALA A 57 -2.53 11.87 5.24
N ARG A 58 -3.68 11.92 5.91
CA ARG A 58 -3.82 11.42 7.29
C ARG A 58 -3.39 9.96 7.40
N THR A 59 -3.96 9.09 6.57
CA THR A 59 -3.61 7.66 6.50
C THR A 59 -2.12 7.45 6.28
N ILE A 60 -1.51 8.21 5.37
CA ILE A 60 -0.08 8.09 5.04
C ILE A 60 0.80 8.59 6.20
N PHE A 61 0.45 9.69 6.86
CA PHE A 61 1.23 10.26 7.96
C PHE A 61 1.12 9.41 9.24
N GLU A 62 -0.08 8.96 9.58
CA GLU A 62 -0.36 8.27 10.85
C GLU A 62 -0.16 6.75 10.74
N GLY A 63 -0.45 6.16 9.58
CA GLY A 63 -0.42 4.71 9.39
C GLY A 63 1.00 4.14 9.28
N TRP A 64 1.21 3.01 9.96
CA TRP A 64 2.47 2.25 9.94
C TRP A 64 2.39 1.02 9.05
N LEU A 65 1.28 0.29 9.08
CA LEU A 65 1.02 -0.83 8.17
C LEU A 65 0.04 -0.36 7.10
N LEU A 66 0.51 -0.21 5.87
CA LEU A 66 -0.22 0.44 4.79
C LEU A 66 -0.54 -0.55 3.68
N PHE A 67 -1.75 -0.45 3.14
CA PHE A 67 -2.14 -1.04 1.86
C PHE A 67 -2.32 0.10 0.87
N MET A 68 -1.65 0.03 -0.28
CA MET A 68 -1.60 1.14 -1.22
C MET A 68 -1.79 0.65 -2.64
N GLU A 69 -2.56 1.40 -3.42
CA GLU A 69 -2.75 1.23 -4.85
C GLU A 69 -1.97 2.31 -5.60
N GLY A 70 -1.31 1.94 -6.68
CA GLY A 70 -0.56 2.88 -7.50
C GLY A 70 -0.15 2.30 -8.85
N ARG A 71 0.47 3.14 -9.68
CA ARG A 71 1.02 2.74 -10.98
C ARG A 71 2.55 2.74 -10.96
N ILE A 72 3.17 1.77 -11.63
CA ILE A 72 4.62 1.68 -11.80
C ILE A 72 5.14 2.94 -12.53
N ALA A 73 6.13 3.64 -11.97
CA ALA A 73 6.56 4.97 -12.42
C ALA A 73 7.83 5.01 -13.29
N LYS A 74 8.67 3.96 -13.28
CA LYS A 74 9.78 3.69 -14.23
C LYS A 74 10.52 2.40 -13.84
N ARG A 75 11.11 1.70 -14.83
CA ARG A 75 11.94 0.50 -14.60
C ARG A 75 13.26 0.85 -13.90
N GLY A 76 13.47 0.27 -12.72
CA GLY A 76 14.59 0.51 -11.80
C GLY A 76 14.28 -0.07 -10.42
N LYS A 77 14.74 0.57 -9.33
CA LYS A 77 14.16 0.30 -7.99
C LYS A 77 12.64 0.50 -8.08
N ALA A 78 11.86 -0.47 -7.59
CA ALA A 78 10.41 -0.47 -7.71
C ALA A 78 9.83 0.83 -7.16
N SER A 79 9.25 1.65 -8.04
CA SER A 79 8.68 2.96 -7.69
C SER A 79 7.24 3.08 -8.16
N LEU A 80 6.36 3.56 -7.27
CA LEU A 80 4.93 3.73 -7.54
C LEU A 80 4.49 5.20 -7.47
N VAL A 81 3.63 5.61 -8.38
CA VAL A 81 2.76 6.78 -8.21
C VAL A 81 1.47 6.31 -7.56
N VAL A 82 1.24 6.73 -6.33
CA VAL A 82 0.10 6.29 -5.51
C VAL A 82 -1.19 6.94 -6.00
N SER A 83 -2.28 6.16 -6.03
CA SER A 83 -3.64 6.63 -6.29
C SER A 83 -4.58 6.48 -5.09
N ARG A 84 -4.34 5.49 -4.21
CA ARG A 84 -5.16 5.23 -3.01
C ARG A 84 -4.32 4.64 -1.89
N ALA A 85 -4.70 4.90 -0.64
CA ALA A 85 -4.03 4.34 0.53
C ALA A 85 -5.05 3.98 1.62
N TRP A 86 -4.74 2.92 2.37
CA TRP A 86 -5.51 2.48 3.52
C TRP A 86 -4.56 2.08 4.65
N ASN A 87 -5.00 2.29 5.89
CA ASN A 87 -4.33 1.76 7.07
C ASN A 87 -4.84 0.33 7.29
N LEU A 88 -3.97 -0.66 7.16
CA LEU A 88 -4.36 -2.06 7.29
C LEU A 88 -4.81 -2.44 8.69
N LEU A 89 -4.33 -1.74 9.73
CA LEU A 89 -4.76 -1.97 11.10
C LEU A 89 -6.21 -1.52 11.28
N GLU A 90 -6.56 -0.32 10.78
CA GLU A 90 -7.93 0.19 10.81
C GLU A 90 -8.87 -0.73 10.01
N MET A 91 -8.46 -1.18 8.83
CA MET A 91 -9.25 -2.14 8.03
C MET A 91 -9.47 -3.48 8.77
N ALA A 92 -8.45 -3.97 9.48
CA ALA A 92 -8.56 -5.21 10.25
C ALA A 92 -9.48 -5.04 11.46
N GLU A 93 -9.42 -3.90 12.15
CA GLU A 93 -10.32 -3.57 13.25
C GLU A 93 -11.77 -3.46 12.79
N GLU A 94 -12.01 -2.80 11.65
CA GLU A 94 -13.33 -2.74 11.01
C GLU A 94 -13.86 -4.14 10.68
N GLU A 95 -13.08 -4.99 10.00
CA GLU A 95 -13.46 -6.37 9.68
C GLU A 95 -13.74 -7.20 10.95
N LEU A 96 -12.92 -7.02 12.00
CA LEU A 96 -13.12 -7.70 13.29
C LEU A 96 -14.30 -7.13 14.08
N SER A 97 -14.77 -5.93 13.77
CA SER A 97 -15.96 -5.33 14.38
C SER A 97 -17.25 -5.83 13.74
N LEU A 98 -17.19 -6.35 12.49
CA LEU A 98 -18.37 -6.89 11.80
C LEU A 98 -19.00 -8.05 12.57
N PRO A 99 -20.34 -8.23 12.50
CA PRO A 99 -20.99 -9.39 13.08
C PRO A 99 -20.45 -10.68 12.44
N LYS A 100 -20.37 -11.77 13.23
CA LYS A 100 -19.71 -13.03 12.81
C LYS A 100 -20.26 -13.63 11.50
N GLY A 101 -21.53 -13.36 11.16
CA GLY A 101 -22.17 -13.82 9.92
C GLY A 101 -21.80 -13.01 8.67
N GLU A 102 -21.19 -11.83 8.85
CA GLU A 102 -20.79 -10.91 7.76
C GLU A 102 -19.27 -10.85 7.55
N ARG A 103 -18.49 -11.44 8.47
CA ARG A 103 -17.04 -11.60 8.32
C ARG A 103 -16.71 -12.58 7.20
N ILE A 104 -15.62 -12.33 6.48
CA ILE A 104 -15.03 -13.38 5.63
C ILE A 104 -14.63 -14.54 6.54
N SER A 105 -15.28 -15.69 6.37
CA SER A 105 -15.12 -16.81 7.32
C SER A 105 -13.65 -17.25 7.42
N PRO A 106 -13.10 -17.46 8.63
CA PRO A 106 -11.78 -18.06 8.81
C PRO A 106 -11.66 -19.45 8.13
N SER A 107 -12.78 -20.13 7.85
CA SER A 107 -12.77 -21.41 7.12
C SER A 107 -12.34 -21.29 5.65
N LEU A 108 -12.43 -20.10 5.03
CA LEU A 108 -11.79 -19.84 3.74
C LEU A 108 -10.26 -19.76 3.93
N ALA A 109 -9.77 -19.04 4.94
CA ALA A 109 -8.33 -18.99 5.24
C ALA A 109 -7.76 -20.37 5.65
N GLN A 110 -8.48 -21.16 6.46
CA GLN A 110 -8.06 -22.52 6.83
C GLN A 110 -7.98 -23.46 5.61
N ARG A 111 -8.86 -23.31 4.62
CA ARG A 111 -8.75 -24.03 3.34
C ARG A 111 -7.50 -23.63 2.55
N TRP A 112 -7.05 -22.38 2.65
CA TRP A 112 -5.79 -21.92 2.03
C TRP A 112 -4.55 -22.42 2.79
N TYR A 113 -4.59 -22.48 4.12
CA TYR A 113 -3.47 -22.99 4.93
C TYR A 113 -3.33 -24.53 4.90
N HIS A 114 -4.43 -25.26 4.73
CA HIS A 114 -4.43 -26.74 4.71
C HIS A 114 -4.61 -27.37 3.33
N GLY A 115 -4.97 -26.59 2.30
CA GLY A 115 -5.17 -27.04 0.93
C GLY A 115 -4.02 -26.61 0.02
N GLY A 116 -2.88 -27.29 0.16
CA GLY A 116 -1.76 -27.14 -0.76
C GLY A 116 -2.19 -27.32 -2.22
N TRP A 117 -1.57 -26.53 -3.09
CA TRP A 117 -1.73 -26.52 -4.54
C TRP A 117 -1.80 -27.94 -5.14
N ARG A 118 -2.86 -28.20 -5.90
CA ARG A 118 -2.88 -29.16 -7.01
C ARG A 118 -3.48 -28.47 -8.22
#